data_AF-A0A8I1UEX4-F1
#
_entry.id   AF-A0A8I1UEX4-F1
#
_cell.length_a   1.000
_cell.length_b   1.000
_cell.length_c   1.000
_cell.angle_alpha   90.00
_cell.angle_beta   90.00
_cell.angle_gamma   90.00
#
_symmetry.space_group_name_H-M   'P 1'
#
loop_
_entity.id
_entity.type
_entity.pdbx_description
1 polymer ?
#
loop_
_entity_poly.entity_id
_entity_poly.type
_entity_poly.pdbx_seq_one_letter_code
_entity_poly.pdbx_strand_id
1 'polypeptide(L)'
;MSRVNKMTRKAENYRMEVETDGWREHIRDVKGSYYSNTADIIDQVIWPLVEAEKAEELCGTLVRYYLQWKKTSPSIIFEFAMYMWREYQAGRVSADVWAGTLAAAWQSGERGMMACVVMSPSLVVKMFKSAPLKTLHEAAKLDDDDLHARYESLPEAFTVYRGVSTGINNHEDGFSWTTDQEQAATFSILNCHTKKEIPGVISALVPKEAVLALFSFEKEVVVDPTVPKLAVEKSFLRGSELRQFHRRFNVGKNQASILMGG
;
A
#
# COMPACT_ATOMS: atom_id res chain seq x y z
N MET A 1 -5.78 5.64 11.54
CA MET A 1 -6.07 6.23 10.21
C MET A 1 -6.28 7.74 10.37
N SER A 2 -6.06 8.53 9.32
CA SER A 2 -6.29 9.99 9.35
C SER A 2 -7.58 10.35 8.62
N ARG A 3 -8.43 11.19 9.22
CA ARG A 3 -9.63 11.75 8.59
C ARG A 3 -9.53 13.26 8.61
N VAL A 4 -9.81 13.91 7.48
CA VAL A 4 -9.97 15.37 7.46
C VAL A 4 -11.31 15.70 8.09
N ASN A 5 -11.27 16.35 9.25
CA ASN A 5 -12.48 16.87 9.89
C ASN A 5 -13.07 17.97 9.00
N LYS A 6 -14.32 17.77 8.56
CA LYS A 6 -14.98 18.66 7.60
C LYS A 6 -15.18 20.09 8.13
N MET A 7 -15.24 20.25 9.45
CA MET A 7 -15.41 21.57 10.08
C MET A 7 -14.08 22.28 10.29
N THR A 8 -13.05 21.55 10.74
CA THR A 8 -11.76 22.16 11.09
C THR A 8 -10.77 22.17 9.91
N ARG A 9 -11.05 21.39 8.86
CA ARG A 9 -10.14 21.09 7.74
C ARG A 9 -8.76 20.57 8.18
N LYS A 10 -8.67 20.05 9.41
CA LYS A 10 -7.45 19.44 9.95
C LYS A 10 -7.54 17.93 9.80
N ALA A 11 -6.39 17.32 9.55
CA ALA A 11 -6.20 15.88 9.65
C ALA A 11 -6.27 15.48 11.13
N GLU A 12 -7.23 14.61 11.47
CA GLU A 12 -7.39 14.03 12.80
C GLU A 12 -7.08 12.54 12.72
N ASN A 13 -6.19 12.08 13.60
CA ASN A 13 -5.90 10.67 13.76
C ASN A 13 -7.04 10.03 14.55
N TYR A 14 -7.62 8.96 14.02
CA TYR A 14 -8.55 8.11 14.75
C TYR A 14 -7.98 6.69 14.89
N ARG A 15 -8.32 6.08 16.03
CA ARG A 15 -8.04 4.68 16.33
C ARG A 15 -9.27 3.87 15.93
N MET A 16 -9.03 2.75 15.25
CA MET A 16 -10.05 1.76 14.91
C MET A 16 -9.55 0.44 15.45
N GLU A 17 -10.44 -0.27 16.15
CA GLU A 17 -10.19 -1.63 16.59
C GLU A 17 -10.92 -2.53 15.60
N VAL A 18 -10.18 -3.46 14.99
CA VAL A 18 -10.73 -4.44 14.05
C VAL A 18 -10.90 -5.72 14.84
N GLU A 19 -12.15 -6.08 15.11
CA GLU A 19 -12.45 -7.40 15.63
C GLU A 19 -12.25 -8.39 14.49
N THR A 20 -11.15 -9.13 14.56
CA THR A 20 -10.82 -10.13 13.55
C THR A 20 -11.52 -11.44 13.82
N ASP A 21 -11.78 -11.76 15.09
CA ASP A 21 -12.40 -13.01 15.47
C ASP A 21 -13.92 -12.82 15.36
N GLY A 22 -14.53 -13.42 14.33
CA GLY A 22 -15.95 -13.21 14.04
C GLY A 22 -16.25 -11.97 13.19
N TRP A 23 -15.25 -11.41 12.48
CA TRP A 23 -15.45 -10.26 11.59
C TRP A 23 -16.55 -10.51 10.55
N ARG A 24 -16.57 -11.74 9.98
CA ARG A 24 -17.54 -12.14 8.96
C ARG A 24 -18.97 -12.17 9.50
N GLU A 25 -19.16 -12.62 10.74
CA GLU A 25 -20.43 -12.56 11.46
C GLU A 25 -20.81 -11.10 11.77
N HIS A 26 -19.85 -10.29 12.24
CA HIS A 26 -20.07 -8.89 12.55
C HIS A 26 -20.62 -8.10 11.35
N ILE A 27 -20.02 -8.25 10.17
CA ILE A 27 -20.49 -7.53 8.97
C ILE A 27 -21.86 -8.02 8.47
N ARG A 28 -22.28 -9.24 8.82
CA ARG A 28 -23.64 -9.75 8.52
C ARG A 28 -24.69 -9.16 9.49
N ASP A 29 -24.32 -9.05 10.76
CA ASP A 29 -25.22 -8.59 11.83
C ASP A 29 -25.43 -7.07 11.79
N VAL A 30 -24.39 -6.32 11.41
CA VAL A 30 -24.48 -4.87 11.19
C VAL A 30 -25.14 -4.60 9.83
N LYS A 31 -26.43 -4.92 9.71
CA LYS A 31 -27.28 -4.46 8.59
C LYS A 31 -27.51 -2.96 8.72
N GLY A 32 -26.67 -2.15 8.07
CA GLY A 32 -26.71 -0.69 8.17
C GLY A 32 -25.83 0.03 7.16
N SER A 33 -25.94 1.36 7.13
CA SER A 33 -25.36 2.26 6.12
C SER A 33 -23.84 2.20 5.92
N TYR A 34 -23.10 1.59 6.87
CA TYR A 34 -21.64 1.51 6.84
C TYR A 34 -21.12 0.37 5.95
N TYR A 35 -21.62 -0.86 6.15
CA TYR A 35 -21.19 -2.03 5.37
C TYR A 35 -22.05 -2.30 4.13
N SER A 36 -23.23 -1.68 3.98
CA SER A 36 -24.07 -1.86 2.77
C SER A 36 -24.27 -3.35 2.44
N ASN A 37 -24.07 -3.77 1.18
CA ASN A 37 -24.10 -5.16 0.71
C ASN A 37 -22.73 -5.88 0.82
N THR A 38 -21.80 -5.40 1.65
CA THR A 38 -20.45 -5.98 1.76
C THR A 38 -20.50 -7.43 2.21
N ALA A 39 -21.34 -7.78 3.19
CA ALA A 39 -21.48 -9.16 3.63
C ALA A 39 -21.91 -10.10 2.49
N ASP A 40 -22.88 -9.69 1.67
CA ASP A 40 -23.32 -10.46 0.51
C ASP A 40 -22.22 -10.61 -0.54
N ILE A 41 -21.46 -9.54 -0.82
CA ILE A 41 -20.31 -9.60 -1.73
C ILE A 41 -19.24 -10.56 -1.19
N ILE A 42 -18.93 -10.48 0.11
CA ILE A 42 -17.96 -11.37 0.74
C ILE A 42 -18.43 -12.80 0.60
N ASP A 43 -19.66 -13.12 0.99
CA ASP A 43 -20.16 -14.49 1.04
C ASP A 43 -20.39 -15.11 -0.34
N GLN A 44 -20.92 -14.34 -1.30
CA GLN A 44 -21.35 -14.87 -2.59
C GLN A 44 -20.29 -14.76 -3.68
N VAL A 45 -19.30 -13.87 -3.53
CA VAL A 45 -18.32 -13.58 -4.58
C VAL A 45 -16.89 -13.85 -4.12
N ILE A 46 -16.48 -13.29 -2.98
CA ILE A 46 -15.08 -13.36 -2.53
C ILE A 46 -14.77 -14.69 -1.85
N TRP A 47 -15.65 -15.17 -0.96
CA TRP A 47 -15.44 -16.39 -0.19
C TRP A 47 -15.32 -17.65 -1.08
N PRO A 48 -16.09 -17.82 -2.16
CA PRO A 48 -15.86 -18.92 -3.10
C PRO A 48 -14.47 -18.92 -3.73
N LEU A 49 -13.85 -17.74 -3.93
CA LEU A 49 -12.47 -17.64 -4.44
C LEU A 49 -11.44 -18.02 -3.36
N VAL A 50 -11.72 -17.68 -2.10
CA VAL A 50 -10.93 -18.13 -0.94
C VAL A 50 -10.95 -19.65 -0.82
N GLU A 51 -12.15 -20.26 -0.86
CA GLU A 51 -12.31 -21.72 -0.77
C GLU A 51 -11.71 -22.47 -1.97
N ALA A 52 -11.75 -21.86 -3.15
CA ALA A 52 -11.15 -22.41 -4.37
C ALA A 52 -9.65 -22.11 -4.51
N GLU A 53 -9.03 -21.43 -3.55
CA GLU A 53 -7.62 -21.03 -3.54
C GLU A 53 -7.18 -20.22 -4.78
N LYS A 54 -8.07 -19.40 -5.30
CA LYS A 54 -7.86 -18.60 -6.52
C LYS A 54 -7.24 -17.24 -6.21
N ALA A 55 -5.94 -17.21 -5.88
CA ALA A 55 -5.26 -16.01 -5.40
C ALA A 55 -5.29 -14.82 -6.38
N GLU A 56 -5.08 -15.07 -7.68
CA GLU A 56 -5.09 -14.03 -8.71
C GLU A 56 -6.50 -13.46 -8.91
N GLU A 57 -7.52 -14.32 -9.09
CA GLU A 57 -8.90 -13.86 -9.23
C GLU A 57 -9.43 -13.21 -7.95
N LEU A 58 -9.01 -13.68 -6.77
CA LEU A 58 -9.30 -13.06 -5.48
C LEU A 58 -8.77 -11.62 -5.44
N CYS A 59 -7.50 -11.43 -5.79
CA CYS A 59 -6.89 -10.09 -5.82
C CYS A 59 -7.66 -9.16 -6.77
N GLY A 60 -7.86 -9.57 -8.01
CA GLY A 60 -8.58 -8.77 -9.01
C GLY A 60 -10.02 -8.45 -8.60
N THR A 61 -10.69 -9.38 -7.92
CA THR A 61 -12.04 -9.18 -7.39
C THR A 61 -12.05 -8.18 -6.23
N LEU A 62 -11.11 -8.30 -5.27
CA LEU A 62 -10.98 -7.37 -4.16
C LEU A 62 -10.69 -5.94 -4.64
N VAL A 63 -9.77 -5.76 -5.58
CA VAL A 63 -9.45 -4.44 -6.17
C VAL A 63 -10.69 -3.84 -6.84
N ARG A 64 -11.45 -4.65 -7.59
CA ARG A 64 -12.70 -4.20 -8.24
C ARG A 64 -13.73 -3.69 -7.23
N TYR A 65 -13.95 -4.44 -6.14
CA TYR A 65 -14.93 -4.05 -5.12
C TYR A 65 -14.42 -2.92 -4.22
N TYR A 66 -13.11 -2.81 -4.01
CA TYR A 66 -12.53 -1.69 -3.28
C TYR A 66 -12.90 -0.33 -3.90
N LEU A 67 -12.93 -0.22 -5.23
CA LEU A 67 -13.38 1.01 -5.91
C LEU A 67 -14.83 1.40 -5.57
N GLN A 68 -15.66 0.43 -5.21
CA GLN A 68 -17.02 0.65 -4.72
C GLN A 68 -17.00 0.99 -3.22
N TRP A 69 -16.31 0.18 -2.41
CA TRP A 69 -16.20 0.35 -0.97
C TRP A 69 -15.57 1.68 -0.58
N LYS A 70 -14.58 2.18 -1.31
CA LYS A 70 -13.92 3.45 -0.98
C LYS A 70 -14.87 4.65 -0.92
N LYS A 71 -16.05 4.56 -1.56
CA LYS A 71 -17.10 5.59 -1.52
C LYS A 71 -17.91 5.55 -0.22
N THR A 72 -18.04 4.39 0.41
CA THR A 72 -18.91 4.17 1.58
C THR A 72 -18.11 3.87 2.85
N SER A 73 -17.20 2.91 2.78
CA SER A 73 -16.28 2.56 3.86
C SER A 73 -14.91 2.13 3.28
N PRO A 74 -13.95 3.05 3.23
CA PRO A 74 -12.64 2.77 2.65
C PRO A 74 -11.78 1.81 3.48
N SER A 75 -12.16 1.48 4.73
CA SER A 75 -11.42 0.58 5.61
C SER A 75 -11.74 -0.90 5.39
N ILE A 76 -12.82 -1.24 4.66
CA ILE A 76 -13.26 -2.64 4.50
C ILE A 76 -12.15 -3.55 3.98
N ILE A 77 -11.37 -3.11 2.98
CA ILE A 77 -10.29 -3.94 2.44
C ILE A 77 -9.18 -4.18 3.46
N PHE A 78 -8.89 -3.19 4.31
CA PHE A 78 -7.93 -3.35 5.40
C PHE A 78 -8.46 -4.34 6.45
N GLU A 79 -9.71 -4.18 6.85
CA GLU A 79 -10.36 -5.07 7.83
C GLU A 79 -10.40 -6.51 7.33
N PHE A 80 -10.79 -6.70 6.06
CA PHE A 80 -10.76 -8.00 5.40
C PHE A 80 -9.35 -8.59 5.38
N ALA A 81 -8.32 -7.80 5.06
CA ALA A 81 -6.94 -8.27 5.09
C ALA A 81 -6.50 -8.71 6.50
N MET A 82 -6.90 -7.98 7.56
CA MET A 82 -6.59 -8.38 8.94
C MET A 82 -7.35 -9.64 9.36
N TYR A 83 -8.60 -9.79 8.94
CA TYR A 83 -9.35 -11.04 9.12
C TYR A 83 -8.65 -12.21 8.42
N MET A 84 -8.30 -12.07 7.15
CA MET A 84 -7.60 -13.11 6.38
C MET A 84 -6.22 -13.44 6.95
N TRP A 85 -5.49 -12.45 7.46
CA TRP A 85 -4.23 -12.68 8.16
C TRP A 85 -4.42 -13.57 9.40
N ARG A 86 -5.52 -13.40 10.12
CA ARG A 86 -5.85 -14.21 11.31
C ARG A 86 -6.33 -15.60 10.93
N GLU A 87 -7.13 -15.73 9.88
CA GLU A 87 -7.50 -17.03 9.31
C GLU A 87 -6.26 -17.82 8.86
N TYR A 88 -5.29 -17.14 8.25
CA TYR A 88 -4.02 -17.75 7.83
C TYR A 88 -3.21 -18.22 9.04
N GLN A 89 -3.07 -17.36 10.06
CA GLN A 89 -2.39 -17.73 11.31
C GLN A 89 -3.04 -18.91 12.03
N ALA A 90 -4.35 -19.06 11.89
CA ALA A 90 -5.10 -20.19 12.44
C ALA A 90 -5.08 -21.43 11.55
N GLY A 91 -4.43 -21.39 10.38
CA GLY A 91 -4.36 -22.49 9.42
C GLY A 91 -5.67 -22.78 8.69
N ARG A 92 -6.62 -21.83 8.68
CA ARG A 92 -7.93 -21.99 8.01
C ARG A 92 -7.93 -21.56 6.55
N VAL A 93 -6.94 -20.76 6.14
CA VAL A 93 -6.73 -20.38 4.73
C VAL A 93 -5.26 -20.58 4.38
N SER A 94 -5.00 -20.83 3.09
CA SER A 94 -3.64 -21.09 2.59
C SER A 94 -2.80 -19.82 2.52
N ALA A 95 -1.48 -20.01 2.38
CA ALA A 95 -0.54 -18.93 2.17
C ALA A 95 -0.77 -18.20 0.84
N ASP A 96 -1.28 -18.90 -0.18
CA ASP A 96 -1.62 -18.33 -1.50
C ASP A 96 -2.83 -17.40 -1.42
N VAL A 97 -3.86 -17.79 -0.67
CA VAL A 97 -5.01 -16.92 -0.38
C VAL A 97 -4.56 -15.66 0.38
N TRP A 98 -3.65 -15.82 1.35
CA TRP A 98 -3.05 -14.68 2.03
C TRP A 98 -2.28 -13.79 1.06
N ALA A 99 -1.47 -14.34 0.15
CA ALA A 99 -0.74 -13.58 -0.86
C ALA A 99 -1.66 -12.75 -1.76
N GLY A 100 -2.75 -13.34 -2.28
CA GLY A 100 -3.73 -12.62 -3.09
C GLY A 100 -4.45 -11.51 -2.32
N THR A 101 -4.77 -11.75 -1.05
CA THR A 101 -5.39 -10.73 -0.18
C THR A 101 -4.41 -9.59 0.12
N LEU A 102 -3.17 -9.93 0.46
CA LEU A 102 -2.10 -8.96 0.72
C LEU A 102 -1.83 -8.09 -0.51
N ALA A 103 -1.81 -8.70 -1.71
CA ALA A 103 -1.63 -7.97 -2.97
C ALA A 103 -2.68 -6.87 -3.14
N ALA A 104 -3.96 -7.25 -3.03
CA ALA A 104 -5.07 -6.32 -3.20
C ALA A 104 -5.07 -5.21 -2.14
N ALA A 105 -4.82 -5.57 -0.87
CA ALA A 105 -4.79 -4.63 0.23
C ALA A 105 -3.62 -3.64 0.09
N TRP A 106 -2.45 -4.08 -0.39
CA TRP A 106 -1.30 -3.22 -0.61
C TRP A 106 -1.49 -2.27 -1.79
N GLN A 107 -2.15 -2.68 -2.88
CA GLN A 107 -2.35 -1.81 -4.05
C GLN A 107 -3.51 -0.82 -3.92
N SER A 108 -4.32 -0.90 -2.87
CA SER A 108 -5.55 -0.11 -2.74
C SER A 108 -5.37 1.35 -2.25
N GLY A 109 -4.15 1.91 -2.36
CA GLY A 109 -3.84 3.34 -2.65
C GLY A 109 -4.24 4.47 -1.69
N GLU A 110 -5.49 4.56 -1.25
CA GLU A 110 -6.03 5.84 -0.77
C GLU A 110 -6.32 5.90 0.72
N ARG A 111 -6.93 4.86 1.30
CA ARG A 111 -7.33 4.80 2.73
C ARG A 111 -7.54 3.39 3.30
N GLY A 112 -7.56 2.37 2.44
CA GLY A 112 -7.69 0.96 2.85
C GLY A 112 -6.36 0.20 2.86
N MET A 113 -5.24 0.87 2.58
CA MET A 113 -3.95 0.22 2.45
C MET A 113 -3.34 -0.10 3.81
N MET A 114 -2.72 -1.28 3.94
CA MET A 114 -1.84 -1.57 5.09
C MET A 114 -0.73 -0.53 5.24
N ALA A 115 -0.22 0.06 4.15
CA ALA A 115 0.83 1.08 4.23
C ALA A 115 0.34 2.45 4.77
N CYS A 116 -0.97 2.67 4.86
CA CYS A 116 -1.56 3.88 5.44
C CYS A 116 -2.01 3.69 6.90
N VAL A 117 -1.80 2.49 7.47
CA VAL A 117 -2.08 2.17 8.86
C VAL A 117 -0.75 2.05 9.60
N VAL A 118 -0.69 2.62 10.82
CA VAL A 118 0.50 2.49 11.67
C VAL A 118 0.55 1.04 12.18
N MET A 119 1.40 0.23 11.57
CA MET A 119 1.74 -1.12 12.02
C MET A 119 3.24 -1.18 12.37
N SER A 120 3.63 -2.11 13.24
CA SER A 120 5.05 -2.31 13.50
C SER A 120 5.74 -2.83 12.24
N PRO A 121 6.94 -2.32 11.89
CA PRO A 121 7.68 -2.81 10.72
C PRO A 121 7.88 -4.33 10.73
N SER A 122 8.15 -4.90 11.91
CA SER A 122 8.30 -6.35 12.08
C SER A 122 7.05 -7.14 11.71
N LEU A 123 5.85 -6.60 11.96
CA LEU A 123 4.59 -7.25 11.59
C LEU A 123 4.40 -7.23 10.07
N VAL A 124 4.66 -6.09 9.42
CA VAL A 124 4.60 -5.96 7.97
C VAL A 124 5.58 -6.92 7.29
N VAL A 125 6.83 -6.96 7.75
CA VAL A 125 7.83 -7.91 7.26
C VAL A 125 7.36 -9.36 7.42
N LYS A 126 6.80 -9.72 8.58
CA LYS A 126 6.24 -11.06 8.81
C LYS A 126 5.11 -11.38 7.85
N MET A 127 4.20 -10.44 7.62
CA MET A 127 3.08 -10.55 6.68
C MET A 127 3.57 -10.86 5.26
N PHE A 128 4.54 -10.09 4.74
CA PHE A 128 5.13 -10.36 3.43
C PHE A 128 5.87 -11.70 3.38
N LYS A 129 6.72 -12.00 4.36
CA LYS A 129 7.48 -13.26 4.40
C LYS A 129 6.60 -14.51 4.57
N SER A 130 5.34 -14.35 4.94
CA SER A 130 4.35 -15.44 5.05
C SER A 130 3.57 -15.67 3.76
N ALA A 131 3.69 -14.76 2.78
CA ALA A 131 3.09 -14.91 1.46
C ALA A 131 4.10 -15.54 0.49
N PRO A 132 3.73 -16.56 -0.31
CA PRO A 132 4.61 -17.08 -1.35
C PRO A 132 4.89 -15.98 -2.38
N LEU A 133 6.17 -15.62 -2.53
CA LEU A 133 6.59 -14.45 -3.32
C LEU A 133 6.09 -14.51 -4.77
N LYS A 134 6.15 -15.69 -5.39
CA LYS A 134 5.66 -15.90 -6.76
C LYS A 134 4.16 -15.64 -6.86
N THR A 135 3.36 -16.25 -5.99
CA THR A 135 1.90 -16.03 -5.95
C THR A 135 1.57 -14.56 -5.68
N LEU A 136 2.31 -13.89 -4.80
CA LEU A 136 2.14 -12.47 -4.52
C LEU A 136 2.40 -11.62 -5.77
N HIS A 137 3.46 -11.89 -6.52
CA HIS A 137 3.77 -11.22 -7.78
C HIS A 137 2.73 -11.53 -8.87
N GLU A 138 2.27 -12.78 -8.99
CA GLU A 138 1.23 -13.16 -9.95
C GLU A 138 -0.11 -12.46 -9.66
N ALA A 139 -0.46 -12.31 -8.38
CA ALA A 139 -1.66 -11.58 -7.97
C ALA A 139 -1.53 -10.05 -8.08
N ALA A 140 -0.31 -9.50 -7.94
CA ALA A 140 -0.03 -8.07 -7.96
C ALA A 140 0.18 -7.48 -9.37
N LYS A 141 0.29 -8.33 -10.40
CA LYS A 141 0.57 -7.88 -11.76
C LYS A 141 -0.62 -7.10 -12.33
N LEU A 142 -0.31 -6.11 -13.17
CA LEU A 142 -1.28 -5.47 -14.05
C LEU A 142 -0.94 -5.85 -15.49
N ASP A 143 -1.98 -6.17 -16.27
CA ASP A 143 -1.87 -6.61 -17.66
C ASP A 143 -0.86 -7.77 -17.83
N ASP A 144 0.07 -7.67 -18.78
CA ASP A 144 1.07 -8.69 -19.12
C ASP A 144 2.41 -8.53 -18.37
N ASP A 145 2.47 -7.76 -17.26
CA ASP A 145 3.72 -7.55 -16.49
C ASP A 145 4.11 -8.80 -15.69
N ASP A 146 5.15 -9.52 -16.12
CA ASP A 146 5.71 -10.65 -15.37
C ASP A 146 6.64 -10.16 -14.24
N LEU A 147 6.01 -9.76 -13.13
CA LEU A 147 6.69 -9.30 -11.92
C LEU A 147 7.67 -10.31 -11.34
N HIS A 148 7.38 -11.61 -11.45
CA HIS A 148 8.25 -12.64 -10.88
C HIS A 148 9.48 -12.88 -11.76
N ALA A 149 9.34 -12.93 -13.09
CA ALA A 149 10.49 -12.95 -13.99
C ALA A 149 11.37 -11.69 -13.82
N ARG A 150 10.73 -10.52 -13.63
CA ARG A 150 11.45 -9.27 -13.34
C ARG A 150 12.26 -9.41 -12.04
N TYR A 151 11.65 -9.90 -10.97
CA TYR A 151 12.34 -10.17 -9.70
C TYR A 151 13.54 -11.11 -9.88
N GLU A 152 13.35 -12.23 -10.59
CA GLU A 152 14.42 -13.20 -10.83
C GLU A 152 15.59 -12.57 -11.61
N SER A 153 15.29 -11.68 -12.56
CA SER A 153 16.29 -10.97 -13.35
C SER A 153 17.03 -9.83 -12.62
N LEU A 154 16.58 -9.43 -11.42
CA LEU A 154 17.26 -8.38 -10.66
C LEU A 154 18.70 -8.81 -10.33
N PRO A 155 19.67 -7.90 -10.42
CA PRO A 155 21.03 -8.17 -9.95
C PRO A 155 21.04 -8.31 -8.42
N GLU A 156 22.12 -8.90 -7.88
CA GLU A 156 22.31 -9.08 -6.44
C GLU A 156 22.12 -7.80 -5.62
N ALA A 157 22.47 -6.65 -6.19
CA ALA A 157 22.13 -5.35 -5.66
C ALA A 157 21.78 -4.37 -6.77
N PHE A 158 20.78 -3.52 -6.56
CA PHE A 158 20.29 -2.56 -7.54
C PHE A 158 19.88 -1.24 -6.89
N THR A 159 19.84 -0.18 -7.70
CA THR A 159 19.44 1.14 -7.24
C THR A 159 17.93 1.25 -7.19
N VAL A 160 17.44 1.74 -6.06
CA VAL A 160 16.05 2.13 -5.85
C VAL A 160 15.96 3.59 -5.47
N TYR A 161 14.78 4.17 -5.71
CA TYR A 161 14.47 5.57 -5.46
C TYR A 161 13.22 5.71 -4.59
N ARG A 162 13.20 6.75 -3.76
CA ARG A 162 12.02 7.09 -2.95
C ARG A 162 11.80 8.60 -2.96
N GLY A 163 10.57 8.99 -3.28
CA GLY A 163 10.12 10.37 -3.16
C GLY A 163 9.77 10.70 -1.73
N VAL A 164 10.38 11.74 -1.16
CA VAL A 164 10.17 12.16 0.22
C VAL A 164 9.99 13.67 0.33
N SER A 165 9.56 14.13 1.49
CA SER A 165 9.55 15.54 1.85
C SER A 165 10.24 15.74 3.20
N THR A 166 10.68 16.96 3.50
CA THR A 166 11.20 17.29 4.84
C THR A 166 10.16 17.19 5.96
N GLY A 167 8.88 16.95 5.63
CA GLY A 167 7.83 16.67 6.61
C GLY A 167 7.78 15.21 7.07
N ILE A 168 8.44 14.31 6.34
CA ILE A 168 8.57 12.90 6.70
C ILE A 168 9.80 12.72 7.59
N ASN A 169 9.65 12.03 8.72
CA ASN A 169 10.78 11.55 9.52
C ASN A 169 11.22 10.18 9.01
N ASN A 170 12.48 9.82 9.21
CA ASN A 170 13.04 8.50 8.85
C ASN A 170 12.82 8.12 7.38
N HIS A 171 13.31 8.97 6.48
CA HIS A 171 13.09 8.85 5.03
C HIS A 171 13.48 7.50 4.42
N GLU A 172 14.51 6.85 4.98
CA GLU A 172 15.11 5.60 4.48
C GLU A 172 14.42 4.33 5.03
N ASP A 173 13.64 4.46 6.10
CA ASP A 173 13.07 3.31 6.82
C ASP A 173 11.67 2.93 6.28
N GLY A 174 11.29 3.46 5.12
CA GLY A 174 10.03 3.15 4.47
C GLY A 174 10.11 1.89 3.61
N PHE A 175 8.97 1.20 3.52
CA PHE A 175 8.82 -0.02 2.71
C PHE A 175 8.81 0.24 1.21
N SER A 176 8.07 1.27 0.77
CA SER A 176 7.83 1.54 -0.66
C SER A 176 8.97 2.30 -1.34
N TRP A 177 9.60 1.66 -2.32
CA TRP A 177 10.58 2.26 -3.21
C TRP A 177 10.16 2.03 -4.66
N THR A 178 10.87 2.60 -5.62
CA THR A 178 10.65 2.34 -7.05
C THR A 178 11.99 2.27 -7.76
N THR A 179 12.07 1.52 -8.87
CA THR A 179 13.25 1.57 -9.75
C THR A 179 13.21 2.77 -10.71
N ASP A 180 12.14 3.55 -10.70
CA ASP A 180 11.92 4.69 -11.59
C ASP A 180 12.15 6.02 -10.87
N GLN A 181 13.21 6.72 -11.27
CA GLN A 181 13.60 7.98 -10.65
C GLN A 181 12.58 9.10 -10.89
N GLU A 182 11.93 9.16 -12.05
CA GLU A 182 10.94 10.19 -12.37
C GLU A 182 9.67 10.01 -11.54
N GLN A 183 9.31 8.75 -11.31
CA GLN A 183 8.22 8.37 -10.42
C GLN A 183 8.51 8.77 -8.97
N ALA A 184 9.72 8.52 -8.47
CA ALA A 184 10.15 9.01 -7.16
C ALA A 184 10.11 10.55 -7.07
N ALA A 185 10.50 11.27 -8.12
CA ALA A 185 10.40 12.72 -8.17
C ALA A 185 8.94 13.19 -8.10
N THR A 186 8.01 12.49 -8.77
CA THR A 186 6.57 12.75 -8.66
C THR A 186 6.08 12.56 -7.22
N PHE A 187 6.43 11.45 -6.57
CA PHE A 187 6.04 11.21 -5.18
C PHE A 187 6.62 12.22 -4.19
N SER A 188 7.82 12.75 -4.44
CA SER A 188 8.40 13.77 -3.58
C SER A 188 7.50 15.01 -3.46
N ILE A 189 6.83 15.38 -4.57
CA ILE A 189 5.88 16.50 -4.63
C ILE A 189 4.56 16.15 -3.94
N LEU A 190 4.08 14.91 -4.13
CA LEU A 190 2.84 14.42 -3.53
C LEU A 190 2.95 14.26 -2.01
N ASN A 191 4.14 13.89 -1.51
CA ASN A 191 4.45 13.75 -0.10
C ASN A 191 4.64 15.08 0.64
N CYS A 192 4.58 16.22 -0.06
CA CYS A 192 4.52 17.53 0.58
C CYS A 192 3.07 17.84 1.01
N HIS A 193 2.85 18.04 2.30
CA HIS A 193 1.55 18.44 2.85
C HIS A 193 1.44 19.96 3.06
N THR A 194 2.58 20.65 3.14
CA THR A 194 2.63 22.10 3.31
C THR A 194 3.62 22.75 2.35
N LYS A 195 3.41 24.04 2.07
CA LYS A 195 4.36 24.87 1.28
C LYS A 195 5.74 25.03 1.92
N LYS A 196 5.90 24.65 3.19
CA LYS A 196 7.17 24.77 3.91
C LYS A 196 8.04 23.53 3.73
N GLU A 197 7.43 22.42 3.32
CA GLU A 197 8.16 21.18 3.08
C GLU A 197 8.92 21.24 1.77
N ILE A 198 10.13 20.68 1.80
CA ILE A 198 11.01 20.62 0.65
C ILE A 198 10.91 19.19 0.10
N PRO A 199 10.47 19.01 -1.15
CA PRO A 199 10.48 17.70 -1.80
C PRO A 199 11.92 17.28 -2.08
N GLY A 200 12.16 15.97 -1.99
CA GLY A 200 13.44 15.37 -2.33
C GLY A 200 13.31 13.92 -2.80
N VAL A 201 14.34 13.46 -3.48
CA VAL A 201 14.50 12.07 -3.91
C VAL A 201 15.68 11.48 -3.14
N ILE A 202 15.46 10.28 -2.59
CA ILE A 202 16.52 9.44 -2.06
C ILE A 202 16.82 8.36 -3.08
N SER A 203 18.10 8.15 -3.38
CA SER A 203 18.58 6.95 -4.05
C SER A 203 19.34 6.08 -3.05
N ALA A 204 19.24 4.77 -3.22
CA ALA A 204 19.98 3.81 -2.42
C ALA A 204 20.23 2.54 -3.22
N LEU A 205 21.33 1.86 -2.93
CA LEU A 205 21.59 0.50 -3.36
C LEU A 205 21.00 -0.47 -2.33
N VAL A 206 20.14 -1.39 -2.79
CA VAL A 206 19.53 -2.42 -1.95
C VAL A 206 19.89 -3.81 -2.47
N PRO A 207 20.15 -4.79 -1.58
CA PRO A 207 20.37 -6.16 -2.00
C PRO A 207 19.04 -6.82 -2.39
N LYS A 208 19.05 -7.71 -3.39
CA LYS A 208 17.86 -8.43 -3.88
C LYS A 208 17.13 -9.18 -2.77
N GLU A 209 17.87 -9.75 -1.82
CA GLU A 209 17.33 -10.46 -0.65
C GLU A 209 16.51 -9.58 0.31
N ALA A 210 16.66 -8.25 0.25
CA ALA A 210 15.84 -7.32 1.02
C ALA A 210 14.48 -7.03 0.37
N VAL A 211 14.26 -7.44 -0.88
CA VAL A 211 13.00 -7.21 -1.59
C VAL A 211 11.95 -8.19 -1.06
N LEU A 212 10.88 -7.64 -0.50
CA LEU A 212 9.74 -8.38 0.02
C LEU A 212 8.69 -8.66 -1.07
N ALA A 213 8.56 -7.77 -2.05
CA ALA A 213 7.63 -7.90 -3.17
C ALA A 213 7.91 -6.83 -4.24
N LEU A 214 7.45 -7.09 -5.45
CA LEU A 214 7.27 -6.12 -6.53
C LEU A 214 5.78 -5.93 -6.82
N PHE A 215 5.40 -4.72 -7.24
CA PHE A 215 4.05 -4.42 -7.73
C PHE A 215 4.14 -3.66 -9.06
N SER A 216 3.18 -3.89 -9.96
CA SER A 216 3.14 -3.18 -11.26
C SER A 216 2.75 -1.72 -11.09
N PHE A 217 1.78 -1.46 -10.19
CA PHE A 217 1.41 -0.10 -9.81
C PHE A 217 2.64 0.62 -9.27
N GLU A 218 2.91 1.81 -9.82
CA GLU A 218 4.04 2.66 -9.43
C GLU A 218 5.44 2.04 -9.53
N LYS A 219 5.57 0.95 -10.31
CA LYS A 219 6.82 0.16 -10.42
C LYS A 219 7.42 -0.09 -9.03
N GLU A 220 6.56 -0.39 -8.06
CA GLU A 220 6.92 -0.39 -6.66
C GLU A 220 7.80 -1.61 -6.33
N VAL A 221 8.82 -1.35 -5.53
CA VAL A 221 9.67 -2.31 -4.87
C VAL A 221 9.44 -2.17 -3.38
N VAL A 222 8.86 -3.20 -2.76
CA VAL A 222 8.72 -3.25 -1.31
C VAL A 222 9.99 -3.82 -0.71
N VAL A 223 10.69 -3.02 0.10
CA VAL A 223 11.99 -3.36 0.70
C VAL A 223 11.83 -3.54 2.21
N ASP A 224 12.47 -4.56 2.78
CA ASP A 224 12.57 -4.75 4.23
C ASP A 224 13.32 -3.54 4.85
N PRO A 225 12.66 -2.73 5.69
CA PRO A 225 13.27 -1.54 6.26
C PRO A 225 14.36 -1.88 7.27
N THR A 226 14.39 -3.12 7.80
CA THR A 226 15.40 -3.56 8.76
C THR A 226 16.76 -3.86 8.12
N VAL A 227 16.81 -4.00 6.79
CA VAL A 227 18.06 -4.18 6.06
C VAL A 227 18.68 -2.82 5.76
N PRO A 228 19.94 -2.55 6.17
CA PRO A 228 20.62 -1.30 5.88
C PRO A 228 20.72 -1.02 4.37
N LYS A 229 20.41 0.21 3.99
CA LYS A 229 20.57 0.70 2.62
C LYS A 229 22.01 1.15 2.39
N LEU A 230 22.56 0.82 1.22
CA LEU A 230 23.94 1.16 0.86
C LEU A 230 23.96 2.37 -0.07
N ALA A 231 25.09 3.08 -0.12
CA ALA A 231 25.32 4.22 -1.04
C ALA A 231 24.15 5.21 -1.10
N VAL A 232 23.62 5.58 0.07
CA VAL A 232 22.43 6.45 0.16
C VAL A 232 22.79 7.88 -0.24
N GLU A 233 22.09 8.42 -1.22
CA GLU A 233 22.19 9.83 -1.60
C GLU A 233 20.83 10.52 -1.44
N LYS A 234 20.85 11.75 -0.95
CA LYS A 234 19.65 12.56 -0.71
C LYS A 234 19.72 13.85 -1.50
N SER A 235 18.81 14.02 -2.46
CA SER A 235 18.71 15.22 -3.26
C SER A 235 17.39 15.93 -2.97
N PHE A 236 17.48 17.09 -2.31
CA PHE A 236 16.34 17.96 -2.04
C PHE A 236 16.39 19.17 -2.96
N LEU A 237 15.23 19.67 -3.38
CA LEU A 237 15.16 20.89 -4.19
C LEU A 237 15.81 22.07 -3.46
N ARG A 238 16.58 22.86 -4.20
CA ARG A 238 17.26 24.06 -3.69
C ARG A 238 17.12 25.21 -4.69
N GLY A 239 17.47 26.42 -4.25
CA GLY A 239 17.61 27.57 -5.14
C GLY A 239 16.37 27.91 -6.00
N SER A 240 16.57 28.00 -7.31
CA SER A 240 15.53 28.35 -8.30
C SER A 240 14.41 27.32 -8.38
N GLU A 241 14.76 26.03 -8.30
CA GLU A 241 13.81 24.91 -8.39
C GLU A 241 12.85 24.94 -7.20
N LEU A 242 13.37 25.13 -5.99
CA LEU A 242 12.55 25.26 -4.78
C LEU A 242 11.61 26.47 -4.86
N ARG A 243 12.09 27.61 -5.37
CA ARG A 243 11.24 28.80 -5.59
C ARG A 243 10.13 28.51 -6.60
N GLN A 244 10.42 27.77 -7.66
CA GLN A 244 9.43 27.38 -8.66
C GLN A 244 8.38 26.42 -8.09
N PHE A 245 8.80 25.45 -7.28
CA PHE A 245 7.92 24.57 -6.53
C PHE A 245 6.97 25.39 -5.63
N HIS A 246 7.48 26.25 -4.75
CA HIS A 246 6.63 27.05 -3.84
C HIS A 246 5.61 27.94 -4.57
N ARG A 247 5.95 28.44 -5.77
CA ARG A 247 5.02 29.23 -6.61
C ARG A 247 3.90 28.37 -7.18
N ARG A 248 4.20 27.14 -7.61
CA ARG A 248 3.24 26.24 -8.28
C ARG A 248 2.46 25.35 -7.31
N PHE A 249 3.02 25.07 -6.13
CA PHE A 249 2.45 24.13 -5.18
C PHE A 249 1.09 24.60 -4.67
N ASN A 250 0.12 23.71 -4.78
CA ASN A 250 -1.24 23.91 -4.32
C ASN A 250 -1.68 22.67 -3.54
N VAL A 251 -1.75 22.80 -2.21
CA VAL A 251 -2.12 21.72 -1.29
C VAL A 251 -3.43 21.03 -1.71
N GLY A 252 -4.44 21.82 -2.13
CA GLY A 252 -5.74 21.29 -2.50
C GLY A 252 -5.74 20.47 -3.79
N LYS A 253 -4.88 20.82 -4.78
CA LYS A 253 -4.75 20.06 -6.03
C LYS A 253 -3.88 18.80 -5.85
N ASN A 254 -2.82 18.88 -5.06
CA ASN A 254 -1.92 17.74 -4.84
C ASN A 254 -2.59 16.67 -3.98
N GLN A 255 -3.39 17.05 -2.97
CA GLN A 255 -4.21 16.08 -2.24
C GLN A 255 -5.28 15.46 -3.13
N ALA A 256 -5.85 16.19 -4.09
CA ALA A 256 -6.83 15.64 -5.03
C ALA A 256 -6.24 14.71 -6.11
N SER A 257 -4.94 14.79 -6.44
CA SER A 257 -4.32 13.82 -7.36
C SER A 257 -3.96 12.50 -6.66
N ILE A 258 -3.57 12.56 -5.37
CA ILE A 258 -3.49 11.38 -4.48
C ILE A 258 -4.91 10.80 -4.28
N LEU A 259 -5.89 11.70 -4.17
CA LEU A 259 -7.36 11.58 -4.31
C LEU A 259 -7.96 10.65 -5.38
N MET A 260 -7.42 10.73 -6.59
CA MET A 260 -8.18 10.36 -7.79
C MET A 260 -7.57 9.19 -8.56
N GLY A 261 -6.35 8.77 -8.20
CA GLY A 261 -5.55 7.91 -9.06
C GLY A 261 -5.17 8.65 -10.33
N GLY A 262 -3.91 8.52 -10.75
CA GLY A 262 -3.58 8.68 -12.17
C GLY A 262 -4.29 7.59 -12.97
#